data_AF-A0A944SI20-F1
#
_entry.id   AF-A0A944SI20-F1
#
_cell.length_a   1.000
_cell.length_b   1.000
_cell.length_c   1.000
_cell.angle_alpha   90.00
_cell.angle_beta   90.00
_cell.angle_gamma   90.00
#
_symmetry.space_group_name_H-M   'P 1'
#
loop_
_entity.id
_entity.type
_entity.pdbx_description
1 polymer ?
#
loop_
_entity_poly.entity_id
_entity_poly.type
_entity_poly.pdbx_seq_one_letter_code
_entity_poly.pdbx_strand_id
1 'polypeptide(L)' 'AAVSGKIDKLIGLKENVIVGRPIPAGTGKIMNGYREIAAGRDEVLAEEQAKDIENIEEVAIDAAESPAEEVPAEGAE' A
#
# COMPACT_ATOMS: atom_id res chain seq x y z
N ALA A 1 -4.71 34.00 -15.95
CA ALA A 1 -5.10 32.83 -15.15
C ALA A 1 -6.62 32.76 -14.99
N ALA A 2 -7.24 33.74 -14.32
CA ALA A 2 -8.69 33.75 -14.05
C ALA A 2 -9.59 33.60 -15.28
N VAL A 3 -9.24 34.23 -16.41
CA VAL A 3 -10.07 34.20 -17.64
C VAL A 3 -9.70 33.06 -18.59
N SER A 4 -8.49 32.50 -18.44
CA SER A 4 -7.92 31.52 -19.37
C SER A 4 -7.83 30.11 -18.77
N GLY A 5 -8.25 29.92 -17.51
CA GLY A 5 -8.22 28.63 -16.81
C GLY A 5 -6.84 27.98 -16.69
N LYS A 6 -5.74 28.73 -16.79
CA LYS A 6 -4.39 28.16 -16.76
C LYS A 6 -4.11 27.53 -15.39
N ILE A 7 -3.75 26.24 -15.41
CA ILE A 7 -3.37 25.46 -14.22
C ILE A 7 -1.86 25.53 -14.02
N ASP A 8 -1.44 25.90 -12.82
CA ASP A 8 -0.05 25.88 -12.41
C ASP A 8 0.29 24.52 -11.78
N LYS A 9 1.35 23.88 -12.28
CA LYS A 9 1.82 22.57 -11.82
C LYS A 9 2.86 22.68 -10.70
N LEU A 10 3.26 23.90 -10.30
CA LEU A 10 4.20 24.16 -9.21
C LEU A 10 5.53 23.40 -9.38
N ILE A 11 6.07 23.41 -10.60
CA ILE A 11 7.32 22.71 -10.95
C ILE A 11 8.52 23.62 -10.64
N GLY A 12 8.33 24.94 -10.62
CA GLY A 12 9.39 25.91 -10.46
C GLY A 12 9.81 26.16 -9.02
N LEU A 13 11.01 26.74 -8.85
CA LEU A 13 11.50 27.21 -7.55
C LEU A 13 10.57 28.28 -6.97
N LYS A 14 10.27 29.32 -7.77
CA LYS A 14 9.50 30.48 -7.31
C LYS A 14 8.10 30.11 -6.84
N GLU A 15 7.42 29.29 -7.63
CA GLU A 15 6.06 28.80 -7.34
C GLU A 15 6.00 28.12 -5.98
N ASN A 16 6.91 27.17 -5.73
CA ASN A 16 6.98 26.44 -4.46
C ASN A 16 7.33 27.32 -3.27
N VAL A 17 8.19 28.33 -3.45
CA VAL A 17 8.48 29.32 -2.40
C VAL A 17 7.23 30.11 -2.04
N ILE A 18 6.43 30.52 -3.02
CA ILE A 18 5.22 31.32 -2.77
C ILE A 18 4.16 30.52 -1.99
N VAL A 19 4.01 29.23 -2.28
CA VAL A 19 3.05 28.35 -1.57
C VAL A 19 3.62 27.68 -0.31
N GLY A 20 4.89 27.93 0.05
CA GLY A 20 5.49 27.42 1.29
C GLY A 20 5.82 25.93 1.28
N ARG A 21 6.06 25.34 0.11
CA ARG A 21 6.47 23.93 -0.05
C ARG A 21 7.97 23.83 -0.30
N PRO A 22 8.63 22.70 0.04
CA PRO A 22 10.04 22.52 -0.28
C PRO A 22 10.31 22.69 -1.77
N ILE A 23 11.31 23.51 -2.10
CA ILE A 23 11.71 23.74 -3.49
C ILE A 23 12.31 22.48 -4.13
N PRO A 24 12.21 22.30 -5.46
CA PRO A 24 12.78 21.17 -6.19
C PRO A 24 14.32 21.26 -6.35
N ALA A 25 15.03 21.74 -5.34
CA ALA A 25 16.49 21.85 -5.31
C ALA A 25 17.04 21.53 -3.92
N GLY A 26 18.33 21.19 -3.87
CA GLY A 26 19.04 20.86 -2.62
C GLY A 26 18.30 19.78 -1.82
N THR A 27 18.07 20.06 -0.53
CA THR A 27 17.37 19.17 0.41
C THR A 27 15.95 18.83 -0.03
N GLY A 28 15.23 19.75 -0.67
CA GLY A 28 13.87 19.50 -1.14
C GLY A 28 13.80 18.45 -2.24
N LYS A 29 14.80 18.43 -3.16
CA LYS A 29 14.92 17.36 -4.17
C LYS A 29 15.24 16.00 -3.53
N ILE A 30 16.14 15.99 -2.56
CA ILE A 30 16.52 14.77 -1.82
C ILE A 30 15.32 14.19 -1.07
N MET A 31 14.56 15.03 -0.36
CA MET A 31 13.34 14.62 0.34
C MET A 31 12.29 14.05 -0.60
N ASN A 32 12.11 14.64 -1.79
CA ASN A 32 11.18 14.11 -2.78
C ASN A 32 11.61 12.71 -3.25
N GLY A 33 12.91 12.48 -3.48
CA GLY A 33 13.42 11.14 -3.83
C GLY A 33 13.20 10.12 -2.72
N TYR A 34 13.40 10.50 -1.45
CA TYR A 34 13.08 9.59 -0.34
C TYR A 34 11.59 9.27 -0.23
N ARG A 35 10.70 10.24 -0.52
CA ARG A 35 9.26 9.99 -0.55
C ARG A 35 8.87 9.01 -1.64
N GLU A 36 9.49 9.12 -2.82
CA GLU A 36 9.25 8.19 -3.94
C GLU A 36 9.68 6.77 -3.59
N ILE A 37 10.85 6.60 -2.98
CA ILE A 37 11.34 5.29 -2.52
C ILE A 37 10.44 4.72 -1.42
N ALA A 38 9.99 5.56 -0.48
CA ALA A 38 9.07 5.14 0.59
C ALA A 38 7.74 4.66 -0.01
N ALA A 39 7.13 5.45 -0.89
CA ALA A 39 5.89 5.08 -1.56
C ALA A 39 6.00 3.77 -2.33
N GLY A 40 7.08 3.57 -3.09
CA GLY A 40 7.30 2.31 -3.81
C GLY A 40 7.49 1.10 -2.89
N ARG A 41 8.06 1.28 -1.70
CA ARG A 41 8.14 0.20 -0.70
C ARG A 41 6.79 -0.08 -0.04
N ASP A 42 6.03 0.97 0.25
CA ASP A 42 4.70 0.86 0.83
C ASP A 42 3.75 0.13 -0.15
N GLU A 43 3.86 0.37 -1.45
CA GLU A 43 3.11 -0.35 -2.48
C GLU A 43 3.41 -1.86 -2.48
N VAL A 44 4.70 -2.24 -2.47
CA VAL A 44 5.10 -3.65 -2.42
C VAL A 44 4.62 -4.32 -1.13
N LEU A 45 4.76 -3.64 0.01
CA LEU A 45 4.30 -4.18 1.29
C LEU A 45 2.77 -4.33 1.31
N ALA A 46 2.03 -3.39 0.72
CA ALA A 46 0.57 -3.49 0.62
C ALA A 46 0.14 -4.67 -0.27
N GLU A 47 0.87 -4.95 -1.36
CA GLU A 47 0.63 -6.13 -2.19
C GLU A 47 0.93 -7.45 -1.46
N GLU A 48 2.01 -7.51 -0.69
CA GLU A 48 2.34 -8.67 0.15
C GLU A 48 1.26 -8.90 1.21
N GLN A 49 0.85 -7.83 1.90
CA GLN A 49 -0.23 -7.90 2.89
C GLN A 49 -1.55 -8.37 2.27
N ALA A 50 -1.89 -7.91 1.07
CA ALA A 50 -3.09 -8.38 0.36
C ALA A 50 -3.03 -9.89 0.08
N LYS A 51 -1.88 -10.39 -0.39
CA LYS A 51 -1.68 -11.84 -0.62
C LYS A 51 -1.72 -12.65 0.66
N ASP A 52 -1.13 -12.14 1.74
CA ASP A 52 -1.16 -12.81 3.04
C ASP A 52 -2.59 -12.90 3.58
N ILE A 53 -3.40 -11.85 3.39
CA ILE A 53 -4.83 -11.85 3.74
C ILE A 53 -5.59 -12.89 2.89
N GLU A 54 -5.37 -12.91 1.57
CA GLU A 54 -5.96 -13.91 0.68
C GLU A 54 -5.59 -15.35 1.10
N ASN A 55 -4.32 -15.59 1.43
CA ASN A 55 -3.85 -16.89 1.93
C ASN A 55 -4.49 -17.25 3.28
N ILE A 56 -4.65 -16.30 4.21
CA ILE A 56 -5.31 -16.54 5.49
C ILE A 56 -6.80 -16.85 5.28
N GLU A 57 -7.46 -16.16 4.37
CA GLU A 57 -8.85 -16.45 3.98
C GLU A 57 -8.95 -17.84 3.36
N GLU A 58 -8.06 -18.22 2.44
CA GLU A 58 -8.04 -19.55 1.82
C GLU A 58 -7.79 -20.67 2.84
N VAL A 59 -6.85 -20.48 3.77
CA VAL A 59 -6.59 -21.42 4.88
C VAL A 59 -7.78 -21.51 5.84
N ALA A 60 -8.50 -20.41 6.08
CA ALA A 60 -9.69 -20.41 6.93
C ALA A 60 -10.88 -21.13 6.29
N ILE A 61 -11.01 -21.06 4.96
CA ILE A 61 -12.04 -21.77 4.20
C ILE A 61 -11.73 -23.27 4.18
N ASP A 62 -10.48 -23.66 3.92
CA ASP A 62 -10.04 -25.07 3.89
C ASP A 62 -10.15 -25.73 5.29
N ALA A 63 -9.88 -24.99 6.37
CA ALA A 63 -10.09 -25.46 7.74
C ALA A 63 -11.58 -25.65 8.10
N ALA A 64 -12.50 -24.96 7.43
CA ALA A 64 -13.94 -25.11 7.63
C ALA A 64 -14.56 -26.25 6.80
N GLU A 65 -13.88 -26.70 5.73
CA GLU A 65 -14.35 -27.79 4.86
C GLU A 65 -13.90 -29.19 5.31
N SER A 66 -13.02 -29.34 6.30
CA SER A 66 -12.71 -30.65 6.90
C SER A 66 -13.87 -31.14 7.79
N PRO A 67 -14.73 -32.07 7.33
CA PRO A 67 -15.78 -32.61 8.17
C PRO A 67 -15.10 -33.60 9.12
N ALA A 68 -15.48 -33.53 10.39
CA ALA A 68 -15.20 -34.56 11.37
C ALA A 68 -15.70 -35.92 10.85
N GLU A 69 -14.80 -36.76 10.35
CA GLU A 69 -15.08 -38.17 10.06
C GLU A 69 -14.53 -39.04 11.20
N GLU A 70 -15.48 -39.41 12.05
CA GLU A 70 -15.63 -40.64 12.84
C GLU A 70 -14.59 -40.97 13.93
N VAL A 71 -15.05 -40.69 15.17
CA VAL A 71 -14.68 -41.36 16.41
C VAL A 71 -14.58 -42.89 16.23
N PRO A 72 -13.51 -43.56 16.74
CA PRO A 72 -13.39 -45.01 16.63
C PRO A 72 -14.44 -45.68 17.52
N ALA A 73 -15.31 -46.48 16.92
CA ALA A 73 -16.26 -47.30 17.67
C ALA A 73 -15.51 -48.33 18.51
N GLU A 74 -15.66 -48.17 19.82
CA GLU A 74 -15.22 -49.03 20.90
C GLU A 74 -15.92 -50.41 20.83
N GLY A 75 -15.14 -51.48 20.95
CA GLY A 75 -15.47 -52.74 21.62
C GLY A 75 -16.72 -53.53 21.19
N ALA A 76 -16.51 -54.67 20.52
CA ALA A 76 -17.37 -55.83 20.65
C ALA A 76 -16.50 -57.10 20.74
N GLU A 77 -16.32 -57.59 21.95
CA GLU A 77 -15.92 -58.98 22.28
C GLU A 77 -17.12 -59.67 22.93
#